data_AF-A0A0M4U4T5-F1
#
_entry.id   AF-A0A0M4U4T5-F1
#
_cell.length_a   1.000
_cell.length_b   1.000
_cell.length_c   1.000
_cell.angle_alpha   90.00
_cell.angle_beta   90.00
_cell.angle_gamma   90.00
#
_symmetry.space_group_name_H-M   'P 1'
#
loop_
_entity.id
_entity.type
_entity.pdbx_description
1 polymer ?
#
loop_
_entity_poly.entity_id
_entity_poly.type
_entity_poly.pdbx_seq_one_letter_code
_entity_poly.pdbx_strand_id
1 'polypeptide(L)'
;MNVSFYVLSESKAQDVLGFICQLTQTALNKGTQSLLILTEDETMLGVLDDALWADEATSFIPHQRLVAYDTMTDKTASAVAPVLLGAYLPANFNGITINLTSRPITDFMTATNNATPTRVLELIQPDAVSMQAGRDNYKHYQQLGYELTHFKV
;
A
#
# COMPACT_ATOMS: atom_id res chain seq x y z
N MET A 1 -2.32 -7.63 -13.62
CA MET A 1 -1.94 -6.65 -12.60
C MET A 1 -0.43 -6.47 -12.64
N ASN A 2 0.08 -5.26 -12.40
CA ASN A 2 1.52 -5.00 -12.29
C ASN A 2 1.93 -4.99 -10.82
N VAL A 3 3.01 -5.69 -10.46
CA VAL A 3 3.56 -5.70 -9.09
C VAL A 3 5.00 -5.21 -9.14
N SER A 4 5.28 -4.13 -8.41
CA SER A 4 6.62 -3.57 -8.26
C SER A 4 7.13 -3.80 -6.84
N PHE A 5 8.23 -4.52 -6.71
CA PHE A 5 8.89 -4.78 -5.44
C PHE A 5 9.95 -3.71 -5.17
N TYR A 6 9.82 -2.99 -4.06
CA TYR A 6 10.80 -2.01 -3.58
C TYR A 6 11.51 -2.60 -2.36
N VAL A 7 12.73 -3.08 -2.58
CA VAL A 7 13.59 -3.60 -1.52
C VAL A 7 14.39 -2.44 -0.96
N LEU A 8 14.11 -2.08 0.29
CA LEU A 8 14.77 -0.98 0.98
C LEU A 8 16.20 -1.36 1.38
N SER A 9 17.13 -0.44 1.14
CA SER A 9 18.44 -0.42 1.76
C SER A 9 18.34 -0.11 3.25
N GLU A 10 19.37 -0.43 4.03
CA GLU A 10 19.40 -0.12 5.47
C GLU A 10 19.24 1.37 5.76
N SER A 11 19.82 2.25 4.93
CA SER A 11 19.68 3.70 5.09
C SER A 11 18.25 4.17 4.84
N LYS A 12 17.56 3.64 3.82
CA LYS A 12 16.15 3.96 3.57
C LYS A 12 15.22 3.35 4.60
N ALA A 13 15.57 2.21 5.17
CA ALA A 13 14.80 1.59 6.25
C ALA A 13 14.81 2.45 7.54
N GLN A 14 15.88 3.21 7.79
CA GLN A 14 15.92 4.17 8.91
C GLN A 14 14.90 5.31 8.76
N ASP A 15 14.55 5.68 7.53
CA ASP A 15 13.52 6.67 7.21
C ASP A 15 12.44 6.07 6.30
N VAL A 16 11.85 4.96 6.77
CA VAL A 16 10.81 4.24 6.02
C VAL A 16 9.57 5.11 5.80
N LEU A 17 9.24 5.98 6.76
CA LEU A 17 8.08 6.87 6.67
C LEU A 17 8.27 7.93 5.60
N GLY A 18 9.42 8.61 5.57
CA GLY A 18 9.75 9.57 4.51
C GLY A 18 9.74 8.90 3.14
N PHE A 19 10.23 7.67 3.03
CA PHE A 19 10.15 6.91 1.79
C PHE A 19 8.70 6.58 1.38
N ILE A 20 7.84 6.15 2.31
CA ILE A 20 6.43 5.87 2.01
C ILE A 20 5.72 7.15 1.56
N CYS A 21 5.97 8.29 2.20
CA CYS A 21 5.41 9.59 1.81
C CYS A 21 5.87 9.97 0.39
N GLN A 22 7.17 9.86 0.10
CA GLN A 22 7.74 10.10 -1.23
C GLN A 22 7.13 9.17 -2.30
N LEU A 23 6.97 7.89 -1.97
CA LEU A 23 6.39 6.89 -2.88
C LEU A 23 4.91 7.19 -3.15
N THR A 24 4.18 7.59 -2.12
CA THR A 24 2.77 7.99 -2.18
C THR A 24 2.61 9.20 -3.11
N GLN A 25 3.38 10.25 -2.88
CA GLN A 25 3.38 11.43 -3.73
C GLN A 25 3.78 11.10 -5.18
N THR A 26 4.78 10.25 -5.38
CA THR A 26 5.19 9.83 -6.72
C THR A 26 4.07 9.09 -7.45
N ALA A 27 3.29 8.28 -6.75
CA ALA A 27 2.15 7.58 -7.33
C ALA A 27 1.00 8.54 -7.67
N LEU A 28 0.67 9.48 -6.78
CA LEU A 28 -0.34 10.53 -7.02
C LEU A 28 0.04 11.45 -8.19
N ASN A 29 1.32 11.81 -8.34
CA ASN A 29 1.77 12.68 -9.43
C ASN A 29 1.73 11.99 -10.81
N LYS A 30 1.71 10.65 -10.85
CA LYS A 30 1.70 9.87 -12.09
C LYS A 30 0.29 9.62 -12.64
N GLY A 31 -0.77 9.93 -11.89
CA GLY A 31 -2.14 9.74 -12.37
C GLY A 31 -3.21 10.07 -11.32
N THR A 32 -4.47 9.99 -11.73
CA THR A 32 -5.63 10.34 -10.88
C THR A 32 -6.21 9.14 -10.13
N GLN A 33 -5.47 8.04 -10.03
CA GLN A 33 -5.96 6.82 -9.39
C GLN A 33 -5.94 6.95 -7.87
N SER A 34 -6.97 6.41 -7.21
CA SER A 34 -6.96 6.25 -5.76
C SER A 34 -5.78 5.36 -5.34
N LEU A 35 -5.18 5.70 -4.21
CA LEU A 35 -4.09 4.95 -3.61
C LEU A 35 -4.53 4.40 -2.26
N LEU A 36 -4.20 3.13 -1.99
CA LEU A 36 -4.36 2.52 -0.67
C LEU A 36 -2.98 2.18 -0.12
N ILE A 37 -2.67 2.64 1.09
CA ILE A 37 -1.56 2.11 1.88
C ILE A 37 -2.15 1.06 2.81
N LEU A 38 -1.76 -0.19 2.58
CA LEU A 38 -2.28 -1.36 3.28
C LEU A 38 -1.29 -1.83 4.34
N THR A 39 -1.71 -1.85 5.59
CA THR A 39 -0.96 -2.46 6.70
C THR A 39 -1.92 -3.00 7.76
N GLU A 40 -1.58 -4.12 8.36
CA GLU A 40 -2.34 -4.72 9.48
C GLU A 40 -1.88 -4.17 10.85
N ASP A 41 -0.83 -3.35 10.87
CA ASP A 41 -0.30 -2.70 12.07
C ASP A 41 -1.00 -1.36 12.32
N GLU A 42 -1.89 -1.33 13.31
CA GLU A 42 -2.61 -0.12 13.73
C GLU A 42 -1.69 1.00 14.24
N THR A 43 -0.53 0.64 14.82
CA THR A 43 0.47 1.61 15.24
C THR A 43 1.07 2.29 14.01
N MET A 44 1.42 1.50 12.99
CA MET A 44 1.93 2.03 11.72
C MET A 44 0.89 2.90 11.00
N LEU A 45 -0.41 2.54 11.04
CA LEU A 45 -1.48 3.39 10.51
C LEU A 45 -1.52 4.76 11.19
N GLY A 46 -1.37 4.81 12.52
CA GLY A 46 -1.30 6.08 13.26
C GLY A 46 -0.09 6.92 12.89
N VAL A 47 1.08 6.29 12.84
CA VAL A 47 2.32 6.99 12.48
C VAL A 47 2.27 7.51 11.03
N LEU A 48 1.66 6.77 10.09
CA LEU A 48 1.48 7.20 8.71
C LEU A 48 0.47 8.34 8.57
N ASP A 49 -0.63 8.30 9.32
CA ASP A 49 -1.66 9.36 9.35
C ASP A 49 -1.02 10.70 9.75
N ASP A 50 -0.20 10.69 10.80
CA ASP A 50 0.55 11.87 11.23
C ASP A 50 1.61 12.29 10.17
N ALA A 51 2.41 11.34 9.67
CA ALA A 51 3.52 11.62 8.76
C ALA A 51 3.06 12.21 7.42
N LEU A 52 1.94 11.73 6.87
CA LEU A 52 1.37 12.22 5.61
C LEU A 52 0.82 13.65 5.72
N TRP A 53 0.53 14.12 6.95
CA TRP A 53 0.18 15.52 7.22
C TRP A 53 1.38 16.40 7.56
N ALA A 54 2.43 15.84 8.17
CA ALA A 54 3.49 16.60 8.83
C ALA A 54 4.63 17.09 7.91
N ASP A 55 4.77 16.56 6.70
CA ASP A 55 5.96 16.82 5.88
C ASP A 55 5.83 18.09 5.00
N GLU A 56 6.46 19.18 5.43
CA GLU A 56 6.58 20.43 4.65
C GLU A 56 7.38 20.24 3.34
N ALA A 57 8.25 19.22 3.27
CA ALA A 57 9.10 18.99 2.09
C ALA A 57 8.39 18.22 0.97
N THR A 58 7.33 17.46 1.29
CA THR A 58 6.60 16.61 0.31
C THR A 58 5.11 16.90 0.19
N SER A 59 4.66 18.09 0.63
CA SER A 59 3.31 18.62 0.38
C SER A 59 2.20 17.85 1.11
N PHE A 60 1.19 18.60 1.56
CA PHE A 60 -0.05 18.08 2.14
C PHE A 60 -0.65 16.95 1.28
N ILE A 61 -0.61 15.70 1.76
CA ILE A 61 -1.21 14.54 1.08
C ILE A 61 -2.58 14.28 1.70
N PRO A 62 -3.69 14.64 1.03
CA PRO A 62 -5.02 14.40 1.57
C PRO A 62 -5.27 12.90 1.66
N HIS A 63 -5.49 12.41 2.88
CA HIS A 63 -5.71 11.00 3.13
C HIS A 63 -6.88 10.75 4.09
N GLN A 64 -7.35 9.52 4.12
CA GLN A 64 -8.41 9.07 4.99
C GLN A 64 -8.07 7.70 5.57
N ARG A 65 -8.15 7.59 6.91
CA ARG A 65 -8.13 6.29 7.58
C ARG A 65 -9.46 5.57 7.41
N LEU A 66 -9.36 4.32 7.00
CA LEU A 66 -10.49 3.40 6.88
C LEU A 66 -10.73 2.75 8.25
N VAL A 67 -11.98 2.81 8.72
CA VAL A 67 -12.38 2.15 9.97
C VAL A 67 -13.20 0.91 9.66
N ALA A 68 -13.16 -0.11 10.52
CA ALA A 68 -13.73 -1.43 10.25
C ALA A 68 -15.23 -1.43 9.84
N TYR A 69 -15.99 -0.40 10.21
CA TYR A 69 -17.40 -0.24 9.85
C TYR A 69 -17.65 0.05 8.36
N ASP A 70 -16.65 0.53 7.60
CA ASP A 70 -16.83 0.79 6.16
C ASP A 70 -16.84 -0.50 5.32
N THR A 71 -16.52 -1.66 5.91
CA THR A 71 -16.51 -2.97 5.22
C THR A 71 -17.89 -3.60 5.03
N MET A 72 -18.87 -3.22 5.86
CA MET A 72 -20.14 -3.96 5.99
C MET A 72 -21.34 -3.30 5.32
N THR A 73 -21.18 -2.11 4.74
CA THR A 73 -22.26 -1.44 4.03
C THR A 73 -21.80 -1.08 2.64
N ASP A 74 -22.68 -1.22 1.65
CA ASP A 74 -22.53 -0.76 0.26
C ASP A 74 -22.27 0.75 0.13
N LYS A 75 -21.95 1.43 1.25
CA LYS A 75 -21.42 2.78 1.34
C LYS A 75 -19.95 2.77 0.97
N THR A 76 -19.68 2.45 -0.29
CA THR A 76 -18.53 2.98 -1.03
C THR A 76 -18.50 4.53 -1.05
N ALA A 77 -19.55 5.18 -0.53
CA ALA A 77 -19.75 6.62 -0.52
C ALA A 77 -18.89 7.43 0.48
N SER A 78 -18.07 6.81 1.34
CA SER A 78 -17.31 7.57 2.36
C SER A 78 -15.82 7.75 2.08
N ALA A 79 -15.22 7.02 1.12
CA ALA A 79 -13.81 7.21 0.76
C ALA A 79 -13.67 8.41 -0.18
N VAL A 80 -13.41 9.60 0.37
CA VAL A 80 -13.35 10.87 -0.39
C VAL A 80 -11.91 11.31 -0.68
N ALA A 81 -10.94 10.80 0.08
CA ALA A 81 -9.54 11.17 -0.09
C ALA A 81 -8.87 10.37 -1.23
N PRO A 82 -7.91 10.98 -1.95
CA PRO A 82 -7.13 10.29 -2.98
C PRO A 82 -6.24 9.18 -2.39
N VAL A 83 -5.86 9.29 -1.12
CA VAL A 83 -5.10 8.29 -0.38
C VAL A 83 -5.94 7.70 0.74
N LEU A 84 -5.96 6.38 0.84
CA LEU A 84 -6.62 5.62 1.89
C LEU A 84 -5.56 4.91 2.72
N LEU A 85 -5.76 4.86 4.03
CA LEU A 85 -4.93 4.09 4.97
C LEU A 85 -5.82 3.04 5.63
N GLY A 86 -5.43 1.76 5.60
CA GLY A 86 -6.21 0.75 6.30
C GLY A 86 -5.59 -0.64 6.29
N ALA A 87 -6.28 -1.56 6.96
CA ALA A 87 -5.92 -2.97 7.09
C ALA A 87 -6.70 -3.91 6.14
N TYR A 88 -7.51 -3.35 5.25
CA TYR A 88 -8.33 -4.11 4.31
C TYR A 88 -8.48 -3.36 2.97
N LEU A 89 -8.91 -4.08 1.93
CA LEU A 89 -9.31 -3.46 0.67
C LEU A 89 -10.78 -3.05 0.72
N PRO A 90 -11.10 -1.76 0.50
CA PRO A 90 -12.49 -1.34 0.34
C PRO A 90 -13.19 -2.08 -0.78
N ALA A 91 -14.50 -2.29 -0.64
CA ALA A 91 -15.33 -2.81 -1.72
C ALA A 91 -15.21 -1.91 -2.96
N ASN A 92 -15.19 -2.52 -4.14
CA ASN A 92 -15.04 -1.83 -5.43
C ASN A 92 -13.76 -0.97 -5.55
N PHE A 93 -12.76 -1.15 -4.69
CA PHE A 93 -11.50 -0.41 -4.80
C PHE A 93 -10.83 -0.69 -6.15
N ASN A 94 -10.48 0.36 -6.87
CA ASN A 94 -9.79 0.29 -8.15
C ASN A 94 -8.71 1.37 -8.18
N GLY A 95 -7.45 0.95 -8.05
CA GLY A 95 -6.34 1.89 -7.88
C GLY A 95 -5.01 1.22 -7.58
N ILE A 96 -4.09 2.02 -7.06
CA ILE A 96 -2.74 1.59 -6.70
C ILE A 96 -2.74 1.17 -5.23
N THR A 97 -2.10 0.05 -4.89
CA THR A 97 -1.89 -0.34 -3.50
C THR A 97 -0.41 -0.33 -3.15
N ILE A 98 -0.02 0.38 -2.09
CA ILE A 98 1.25 0.18 -1.40
C ILE A 98 1.01 -0.89 -0.34
N ASN A 99 1.54 -2.09 -0.55
CA ASN A 99 1.41 -3.19 0.41
C ASN A 99 2.59 -3.17 1.38
N LEU A 100 2.30 -2.93 2.66
CA LEU A 100 3.26 -3.00 3.76
C LEU A 100 3.11 -4.29 4.59
N THR A 101 2.16 -5.15 4.22
CA THR A 101 1.91 -6.41 4.92
C THR A 101 2.89 -7.48 4.47
N SER A 102 3.04 -8.54 5.28
CA SER A 102 3.81 -9.72 4.89
C SER A 102 3.07 -10.63 3.90
N ARG A 103 1.78 -10.38 3.67
CA ARG A 103 0.90 -11.25 2.86
C ARG A 103 0.70 -10.64 1.47
N PRO A 104 0.46 -11.46 0.43
CA PRO A 104 0.17 -10.92 -0.90
C PRO A 104 -1.20 -10.24 -0.91
N ILE A 105 -1.36 -9.21 -1.72
CA ILE A 105 -2.60 -8.44 -1.86
C ILE A 105 -3.82 -9.31 -2.21
N THR A 106 -3.57 -10.44 -2.88
CA THR A 106 -4.61 -11.38 -3.28
C THR A 106 -5.38 -11.94 -2.08
N ASP A 107 -4.74 -12.04 -0.92
CA ASP A 107 -5.39 -12.50 0.32
C ASP A 107 -6.42 -11.49 0.83
N PHE A 108 -6.23 -10.21 0.53
CA PHE A 108 -7.17 -9.14 0.87
C PHE A 108 -8.25 -9.00 -0.21
N MET A 109 -7.92 -9.29 -1.47
CA MET A 109 -8.88 -9.29 -2.58
C MET A 109 -9.96 -10.36 -2.41
N THR A 110 -9.64 -11.52 -1.85
CA THR A 110 -10.63 -12.60 -1.62
C THR A 110 -11.61 -12.27 -0.49
N ALA A 111 -11.23 -11.38 0.44
CA ALA A 111 -12.04 -10.98 1.59
C ALA A 111 -12.95 -9.78 1.31
N THR A 112 -12.95 -9.24 0.09
CA THR A 112 -13.69 -8.02 -0.27
C THR A 112 -14.50 -8.20 -1.55
N ASN A 113 -15.49 -7.33 -1.76
CA ASN A 113 -16.35 -7.39 -2.92
C ASN A 113 -15.78 -6.55 -4.07
N ASN A 114 -15.47 -7.20 -5.20
CA ASN A 114 -15.18 -6.56 -6.49
C ASN A 114 -13.99 -5.56 -6.47
N ALA A 115 -13.05 -5.69 -5.54
CA ALA A 115 -11.84 -4.89 -5.57
C ALA A 115 -10.89 -5.37 -6.66
N THR A 116 -10.39 -4.44 -7.48
CA THR A 116 -9.54 -4.68 -8.64
C THR A 116 -8.34 -3.73 -8.62
N PRO A 117 -7.34 -3.94 -7.74
CA PRO A 117 -6.12 -3.16 -7.76
C PRO A 117 -5.45 -3.23 -9.14
N THR A 118 -5.06 -2.08 -9.68
CA THR A 118 -4.44 -2.00 -11.01
C THR A 118 -2.93 -2.19 -10.93
N ARG A 119 -2.33 -1.80 -9.80
CA ARG A 119 -0.90 -1.90 -9.52
C ARG A 119 -0.64 -2.09 -8.04
N VAL A 120 0.33 -2.92 -7.70
CA VAL A 120 0.80 -3.15 -6.33
C VAL A 120 2.25 -2.71 -6.21
N LEU A 121 2.56 -1.98 -5.15
CA LEU A 121 3.90 -1.58 -4.76
C LEU A 121 4.20 -2.34 -3.45
N GLU A 122 4.93 -3.45 -3.55
CA GLU A 122 5.35 -4.28 -2.42
C GLU A 122 6.57 -3.63 -1.78
N LEU A 123 6.44 -3.17 -0.52
CA LEU A 123 7.56 -2.60 0.22
C LEU A 123 8.23 -3.66 1.08
N ILE A 124 9.51 -3.92 0.86
CA ILE A 124 10.28 -4.94 1.58
C ILE A 124 11.36 -4.28 2.42
N GLN A 125 11.28 -4.43 3.74
CA GLN A 125 12.36 -4.04 4.64
C GLN A 125 13.58 -4.98 4.49
N PRO A 126 14.81 -4.49 4.79
CA PRO A 126 16.04 -5.27 4.61
C PRO A 126 16.22 -6.41 5.63
N ASP A 127 15.33 -6.53 6.61
CA ASP A 127 15.40 -7.61 7.60
C ASP A 127 15.05 -8.98 6.98
N ALA A 128 15.53 -10.05 7.62
CA ALA A 128 15.42 -11.40 7.09
C ALA A 128 13.95 -11.88 6.95
N VAL A 129 13.06 -11.43 7.84
CA VAL A 129 11.65 -11.84 7.84
C VAL A 129 10.93 -11.21 6.66
N SER A 130 11.07 -9.89 6.49
CA SER A 130 10.48 -9.16 5.35
C SER A 130 11.02 -9.64 4.01
N MET A 131 12.33 -9.91 3.92
CA MET A 131 12.94 -10.45 2.70
C MET A 131 12.43 -11.84 2.34
N GLN A 132 12.17 -12.70 3.33
CA GLN A 132 11.60 -14.01 3.08
C GLN A 132 10.14 -13.91 2.62
N ALA A 133 9.31 -13.12 3.32
CA ALA A 133 7.93 -12.86 2.93
C ALA A 133 7.84 -12.28 1.51
N GLY A 134 8.70 -11.32 1.18
CA GLY A 134 8.78 -10.74 -0.16
C GLY A 134 9.11 -11.75 -1.26
N ARG A 135 10.00 -12.73 -0.98
CA ARG A 135 10.31 -13.82 -1.93
C ARG A 135 9.11 -14.74 -2.14
N ASP A 136 8.37 -15.02 -1.08
CA ASP A 136 7.19 -15.88 -1.14
C ASP A 136 6.05 -15.19 -1.91
N ASN A 137 5.81 -13.90 -1.65
CA ASN A 137 4.87 -13.08 -2.41
C ASN A 137 5.28 -12.96 -3.89
N TYR A 138 6.57 -12.80 -4.18
CA TYR A 138 7.07 -12.80 -5.56
C TYR A 138 6.73 -14.09 -6.31
N LYS A 139 7.00 -15.26 -5.71
CA LYS A 139 6.68 -16.56 -6.30
C LYS A 139 5.17 -16.71 -6.50
N HIS A 140 4.37 -16.28 -5.53
CA HIS A 140 2.92 -16.32 -5.60
C HIS A 140 2.38 -15.51 -6.79
N TYR A 141 2.78 -14.24 -6.93
CA TYR A 141 2.36 -13.43 -8.08
C TYR A 141 2.90 -13.93 -9.42
N GLN A 142 4.10 -14.52 -9.42
CA GLN A 142 4.66 -15.15 -10.62
C GLN A 142 3.80 -16.31 -11.10
N GLN A 143 3.33 -17.16 -10.18
CA GLN A 143 2.43 -18.29 -10.50
C GLN A 143 1.07 -17.82 -11.03
N LEU A 144 0.60 -16.66 -10.58
CA LEU A 144 -0.61 -16.01 -11.09
C LEU A 144 -0.42 -15.30 -12.44
N GLY A 145 0.80 -15.29 -12.99
CA GLY A 145 1.11 -14.68 -14.28
C GLY A 145 1.10 -13.14 -14.27
N TYR A 146 1.30 -12.51 -13.11
CA TYR A 146 1.39 -11.06 -13.01
C TYR A 146 2.73 -10.52 -13.52
N GLU A 147 2.73 -9.28 -13.99
CA GLU A 147 3.96 -8.62 -14.41
C GLU A 147 4.72 -8.11 -13.20
N LEU A 148 5.93 -8.62 -13.00
CA LEU A 148 6.75 -8.34 -11.83
C LEU A 148 7.94 -7.47 -12.19
N THR A 149 8.16 -6.40 -11.42
CA THR A 149 9.36 -5.56 -11.51
C THR A 149 10.01 -5.47 -10.14
N HIS A 150 11.33 -5.41 -10.06
CA HIS A 150 12.05 -5.25 -8.81
C HIS A 150 12.94 -4.01 -8.85
N PHE A 151 13.00 -3.30 -7.73
CA PHE A 151 13.82 -2.12 -7.50
C PHE A 151 14.53 -2.27 -6.16
N LYS A 152 15.82 -1.93 -6.12
CA LYS A 152 16.57 -1.75 -4.88
C LYS A 152 16.71 -0.25 -4.65
N VAL A 153 16.29 0.24 -3.49
CA VAL A 153 16.14 1.68 -3.22
C VAL A 153 16.76 2.10 -1.90
#